data_AF-A0A174JH41-F1
#
_entry.id   AF-A0A174JH41-F1
#
_cell.length_a   1.000
_cell.length_b   1.000
_cell.length_c   1.000
_cell.angle_alpha   90.00
_cell.angle_beta   90.00
_cell.angle_gamma   90.00
#
_symmetry.space_group_name_H-M   'P 1'
#
loop_
_entity.id
_entity.type
_entity.pdbx_description
1 polymer ?
#
loop_
_entity_poly.entity_id
_entity_poly.type
_entity_poly.pdbx_seq_one_letter_code
_entity_poly.pdbx_strand_id
1 'polypeptide(L)' 'MKKIVKNLVLLNILALPCILTFNDVNQDTGEWNYTINLIGIVYSVWFYNSILKPIFKPYFRKEE' A
#
# COMPACT_ATOMS: atom_id res chain seq x y z
N MET A 1 -10.33 1.18 -22.80
CA MET A 1 -8.87 1.41 -22.58
C MET A 1 -8.58 2.35 -21.41
N LYS A 2 -9.06 3.61 -21.36
CA LYS A 2 -8.77 4.56 -20.26
C LYS A 2 -9.08 4.05 -18.83
N LYS A 3 -10.21 3.35 -18.61
CA LYS A 3 -10.55 2.74 -17.31
C LYS A 3 -9.59 1.61 -16.89
N ILE A 4 -9.16 0.79 -17.85
CA ILE A 4 -8.23 -0.34 -17.61
C ILE A 4 -6.86 0.20 -17.21
N VAL A 5 -6.35 1.19 -17.96
CA VAL A 5 -5.07 1.87 -17.62
C VAL A 5 -5.14 2.50 -16.24
N LYS A 6 -6.23 3.19 -15.91
CA LYS A 6 -6.42 3.80 -14.59
C LYS A 6 -6.44 2.77 -13.45
N ASN A 7 -7.10 1.63 -13.65
CA ASN A 7 -7.13 0.55 -12.66
C ASN A 7 -5.75 -0.14 -12.52
N LEU A 8 -5.01 -0.31 -13.61
CA LEU A 8 -3.63 -0.82 -13.59
C LEU A 8 -2.66 0.11 -12.85
N VAL A 9 -2.79 1.42 -13.06
CA VAL A 9 -1.99 2.42 -12.34
C VAL A 9 -2.32 2.40 -10.85
N LEU A 10 -3.61 2.36 -10.49
CA LEU A 10 -4.04 2.21 -9.10
C LEU A 10 -3.52 0.91 -8.48
N LEU A 11 -3.60 -0.20 -9.20
CA LEU A 11 -3.10 -1.50 -8.76
C LEU A 11 -1.59 -1.47 -8.52
N ASN A 12 -0.82 -0.82 -9.40
CA ASN A 12 0.63 -0.68 -9.22
C ASN A 12 0.99 0.22 -8.03
N ILE A 13 0.25 1.30 -7.79
CA ILE A 13 0.42 2.15 -6.60
C ILE A 13 0.07 1.37 -5.32
N LEU A 14 -0.89 0.45 -5.38
CA LEU A 14 -1.22 -0.48 -4.29
C LEU A 14 -0.19 -1.60 -4.11
N ALA A 15 0.44 -2.05 -5.18
CA ALA A 15 1.42 -3.16 -5.14
C ALA A 15 2.79 -2.71 -4.63
N LEU A 16 3.18 -1.46 -4.90
CA LEU A 16 4.42 -0.84 -4.45
C LEU A 16 4.70 -0.97 -2.94
N PRO A 17 3.76 -0.65 -2.03
CA PRO A 17 3.95 -0.87 -0.60
C PRO A 17 4.09 -2.33 -0.22
N CYS A 18 3.32 -3.24 -0.85
CA CYS A 18 3.47 -4.67 -0.60
C CYS A 18 4.88 -5.14 -0.97
N ILE A 19 5.38 -4.73 -2.15
CA ILE A 19 6.73 -5.08 -2.60
C ILE A 19 7.81 -4.51 -1.66
N LEU A 20 7.62 -3.28 -1.14
CA LEU A 20 8.54 -2.67 -0.19
C LEU A 20 8.53 -3.37 1.18
N THR A 21 7.38 -3.88 1.64
CA THR A 21 7.28 -4.62 2.90
C THR A 21 7.75 -6.08 2.79
N PHE A 22 7.68 -6.70 1.59
CA PHE A 22 8.11 -8.10 1.38
C PHE A 22 9.61 -8.26 1.13
N ASN A 23 10.36 -7.16 0.99
CA ASN A 23 11.82 -7.17 0.81
C ASN A 23 12.55 -6.70 2.08
N ASP A 24 11.99 -7.04 3.24
CA ASP A 24 12.42 -6.61 4.57
C ASP A 24 13.66 -7.36 5.09
N VAL A 25 14.04 -8.46 4.45
CA VAL A 25 15.25 -9.22 4.75
C VAL A 25 16.29 -8.99 3.64
N ASN A 26 17.47 -8.51 4.03
CA ASN A 26 18.61 -8.42 3.13
C ASN A 26 18.95 -9.83 2.61
N GLN A 27 18.88 -10.03 1.30
CA GLN A 27 19.06 -11.36 0.69
C GLN A 27 20.48 -11.92 0.89
N ASP A 28 21.47 -11.05 1.08
CA ASP A 28 22.87 -11.45 1.23
C ASP A 28 23.25 -11.68 2.70
N THR A 29 22.68 -10.91 3.63
CA THR A 29 23.04 -10.99 5.07
C THR A 29 21.98 -11.65 5.95
N GLY A 30 20.75 -11.82 5.44
CA GLY A 30 19.62 -12.32 6.23
C GLY A 30 19.13 -11.36 7.32
N GLU A 31 19.65 -10.13 7.37
CA GLU A 31 19.30 -9.15 8.38
C GLU A 31 18.06 -8.33 7.99
N TRP A 32 17.30 -7.93 9.00
CA TRP A 32 16.16 -7.04 8.83
C TRP A 32 16.59 -5.64 8.42
N ASN A 33 16.04 -5.14 7.31
CA ASN A 33 16.22 -3.75 6.91
C ASN A 33 15.22 -2.85 7.63
N TYR A 34 15.58 -2.44 8.85
CA TYR A 34 14.75 -1.61 9.72
C TYR A 34 14.31 -0.29 9.06
N THR A 35 15.14 0.30 8.20
CA THR A 35 14.81 1.54 7.49
C THR A 35 13.70 1.32 6.46
N ILE A 36 13.80 0.28 5.63
CA ILE A 36 12.75 -0.06 4.66
C ILE A 36 11.45 -0.41 5.40
N ASN A 37 11.56 -1.15 6.51
CA ASN A 37 10.39 -1.54 7.28
C ASN A 37 9.66 -0.32 7.89
N LEU A 38 10.41 0.64 8.43
CA LEU A 38 9.85 1.89 8.95
C LEU A 38 9.15 2.70 7.84
N ILE A 39 9.74 2.79 6.65
CA ILE A 39 9.14 3.45 5.49
C ILE A 39 7.85 2.74 5.08
N GLY A 40 7.85 1.41 5.06
CA GLY A 40 6.67 0.58 4.77
C GLY A 40 5.52 0.86 5.73
N ILE A 41 5.80 0.97 7.04
CA ILE A 41 4.80 1.30 8.06
C ILE A 41 4.24 2.70 7.85
N VAL A 42 5.09 3.72 7.67
CA VAL A 42 4.65 5.12 7.46
C VAL A 42 3.78 5.23 6.21
N TYR A 43 4.22 4.60 5.11
CA TYR A 43 3.44 4.56 3.89
C TYR A 43 2.10 3.85 4.08
N SER A 44 2.06 2.72 4.80
CA SER A 44 0.82 1.96 5.02
C SER A 44 -0.22 2.79 5.79
N VAL A 45 0.21 3.53 6.81
CA VAL A 45 -0.65 4.45 7.56
C VAL A 45 -1.17 5.58 6.67
N TRP A 46 -0.32 6.18 5.85
CA TRP A 46 -0.73 7.21 4.89
C TRP A 46 -1.73 6.66 3.87
N PHE A 47 -1.41 5.52 3.26
CA PHE A 47 -2.22 4.87 2.25
C PHE A 47 -3.61 4.51 2.78
N TYR A 48 -3.69 3.97 4.00
CA TYR A 48 -4.97 3.71 4.64
C TYR A 48 -5.80 4.99 4.82
N ASN A 49 -5.21 6.05 5.38
CA ASN A 49 -5.95 7.27 5.69
C ASN A 49 -6.33 8.09 4.45
N SER A 50 -5.44 8.17 3.47
CA SER A 50 -5.60 9.02 2.28
C SER A 50 -6.30 8.32 1.12
N ILE A 51 -6.22 6.99 1.02
CA ILE A 51 -6.77 6.23 -0.11
C ILE A 51 -7.88 5.27 0.33
N LEU A 52 -7.61 4.31 1.23
CA LEU A 52 -8.61 3.29 1.57
C LEU A 52 -9.81 3.88 2.32
N LYS A 53 -9.57 4.65 3.39
CA LYS A 53 -10.62 5.25 4.21
C LYS A 53 -11.64 6.06 3.39
N PRO A 54 -11.26 6.97 2.47
CA PRO A 54 -12.24 7.68 1.64
C PRO A 54 -12.93 6.81 0.59
N ILE A 55 -12.26 5.78 0.05
CA ILE A 55 -12.88 4.84 -0.91
C ILE A 55 -13.97 4.00 -0.24
N PHE A 56 -13.74 3.53 0.99
CA PHE A 56 -14.69 2.69 1.73
C PHE A 56 -15.70 3.48 2.58
N LYS A 57 -15.46 4.76 2.87
CA LYS A 57 -16.40 5.66 3.57
C LYS A 57 -17.84 5.60 3.03
N PRO A 58 -18.11 5.62 1.71
CA PRO A 58 -19.47 5.46 1.20
C PRO A 58 -20.05 4.04 1.35
N TYR A 59 -19.21 3.02 1.55
CA TYR A 59 -19.65 1.63 1.75
C TYR A 59 -20.20 1.43 3.17
N PHE A 60 -19.58 2.04 4.17
CA PHE A 60 -20.03 1.97 5.58
C PHE A 60 -21.20 2.90 5.92
N ARG A 61 -21.51 3.91 5.09
CA ARG A 61 -22.67 4.80 5.29
C ARG A 61 -24.01 4.15 4.88
N LYS A 62 -23.99 3.07 4.12
CA LYS A 62 -25.21 2.40 3.66
C LYS A 62 -25.90 1.54 4.72
N GLU A 63 -25.27 1.33 5.87
CA GLU A 63 -25.79 0.48 6.96
C GLU A 63 -26.40 1.27 8.14
N GLU A 64 -26.47 2.60 8.06
CA GLU A 64 -27.26 3.47 8.96
C GLU A 64 -28.56 3.92 8.27
#